data_AF-A0A838DHK8-F1
#
_entry.id   AF-A0A838DHK8-F1
#
_cell.length_a   1.000
_cell.length_b   1.000
_cell.length_c   1.000
_cell.angle_alpha   90.00
_cell.angle_beta   90.00
_cell.angle_gamma   90.00
#
_symmetry.space_group_name_H-M   'P 1'
#
loop_
_entity.id
_entity.type
_entity.pdbx_description
1 polymer ?
#
loop_
_entity_poly.entity_id
_entity_poly.type
_entity_poly.pdbx_seq_one_letter_code
_entity_poly.pdbx_strand_id
1 'polypeptide(L)'
;MNRRLKWTLAFAFVLVFAAGAMTGSFVGARYMKKHRKKHIMVMSAHHGAAAERMRKHLREELELTPEQAEKVGPIIEAATASLQTIRRETASRVRDTMEEAGHEMSPHLTPEQQAKLQQLREQHQQHLRMRRFRGPLRDHAQPPDS
;
A
#
# COMPACT_ATOMS: atom_id res chain seq x y z
N MET A 1 52.07 -9.91 -0.92
CA MET A 1 51.03 -8.99 -1.42
C MET A 1 50.57 -8.06 -0.29
N ASN A 2 50.83 -6.76 -0.42
CA ASN A 2 50.77 -5.80 0.68
C ASN A 2 49.35 -5.63 1.25
N ARG A 3 49.20 -5.78 2.57
CA ARG A 3 47.90 -5.68 3.28
C ARG A 3 47.19 -4.37 2.94
N ARG A 4 47.92 -3.26 2.82
CA ARG A 4 47.37 -1.95 2.41
C ARG A 4 46.71 -1.98 1.02
N LEU A 5 47.28 -2.69 0.05
CA LEU A 5 46.74 -2.77 -1.31
C LEU A 5 45.40 -3.52 -1.37
N LYS A 6 45.24 -4.57 -0.54
CA LYS A 6 43.96 -5.31 -0.40
C LYS A 6 42.85 -4.45 0.20
N TRP A 7 43.18 -3.63 1.20
CA TRP A 7 42.21 -2.74 1.84
C TRP A 7 41.80 -1.57 0.94
N THR A 8 42.72 -1.00 0.15
CA THR A 8 42.38 0.02 -0.86
C THR A 8 41.45 -0.54 -1.94
N LEU A 9 41.71 -1.77 -2.41
CA LEU A 9 40.86 -2.42 -3.41
C LEU A 9 39.46 -2.72 -2.84
N ALA A 10 39.37 -3.21 -1.59
CA ALA A 10 38.10 -3.42 -0.92
C ALA A 10 37.29 -2.10 -0.78
N PHE A 11 37.95 -0.99 -0.47
CA PHE A 11 37.29 0.31 -0.35
C PHE A 11 36.75 0.82 -1.69
N ALA A 12 37.49 0.60 -2.78
CA ALA A 12 37.06 0.95 -4.13
C ALA A 12 35.81 0.15 -4.56
N PHE A 13 35.76 -1.15 -4.25
CA PHE A 13 34.58 -1.98 -4.52
C PHE A 13 33.34 -1.51 -3.75
N VAL A 14 33.49 -1.17 -2.46
CA VAL A 14 32.39 -0.64 -1.64
C VAL A 14 31.85 0.68 -2.19
N LEU A 15 32.74 1.58 -2.66
CA LEU A 15 32.33 2.85 -3.27
C LEU A 15 31.54 2.66 -4.58
N VAL A 16 31.98 1.75 -5.45
CA VAL A 16 31.25 1.44 -6.70
C VAL A 16 29.87 0.85 -6.39
N PHE A 17 29.80 -0.04 -5.39
CA PHE A 17 28.53 -0.63 -4.97
C PHE A 17 27.57 0.41 -4.37
N ALA A 18 28.07 1.33 -3.55
CA ALA A 18 27.29 2.43 -2.99
C ALA A 18 26.75 3.36 -4.08
N ALA A 19 27.57 3.72 -5.08
CA ALA A 19 27.15 4.53 -6.22
C ALA A 19 26.07 3.84 -7.06
N GLY A 20 26.21 2.52 -7.28
CA GLY A 20 25.19 1.70 -7.94
C GLY A 20 23.87 1.63 -7.17
N ALA A 21 23.92 1.43 -5.85
CA ALA A 21 22.74 1.39 -4.98
C ALA A 21 21.99 2.73 -4.92
N MET A 22 22.71 3.86 -4.91
CA MET A 22 22.11 5.20 -4.95
C MET A 22 21.42 5.46 -6.30
N THR A 23 22.05 5.07 -7.40
CA THR A 23 21.50 5.25 -8.76
C THR A 23 20.27 4.36 -8.98
N GLY A 24 20.36 3.09 -8.57
CA GLY A 24 19.24 2.14 -8.63
C GLY A 24 18.05 2.57 -7.77
N SER A 25 18.29 3.10 -6.56
CA SER A 25 17.23 3.63 -5.69
C SER A 25 16.52 4.83 -6.30
N PHE A 26 17.24 5.73 -6.97
CA PHE A 26 16.66 6.94 -7.55
C PHE A 26 15.79 6.64 -8.79
N VAL A 27 16.26 5.76 -9.68
CA VAL A 27 15.51 5.33 -10.88
C VAL A 27 14.32 4.45 -10.48
N GLY A 28 14.53 3.49 -9.56
CA GLY A 28 13.47 2.65 -9.02
C GLY A 28 12.38 3.45 -8.32
N ALA A 29 12.73 4.45 -7.51
CA ALA A 29 11.76 5.31 -6.82
C ALA A 29 10.92 6.15 -7.78
N ARG A 30 11.49 6.65 -8.89
CA ARG A 30 10.74 7.40 -9.91
C ARG A 30 9.81 6.52 -10.73
N TYR A 31 10.26 5.34 -11.15
CA TYR A 31 9.46 4.39 -11.93
C TYR A 31 8.30 3.82 -11.11
N MET A 32 8.55 3.47 -9.84
CA MET A 32 7.51 3.02 -8.91
C MET A 32 6.49 4.10 -8.58
N LYS A 33 6.86 5.39 -8.47
CA LYS A 33 5.90 6.48 -8.19
C LYS A 33 4.84 6.62 -9.29
N LYS A 34 5.21 6.37 -10.55
CA LYS A 34 4.31 6.50 -11.72
C LYS A 34 3.33 5.32 -11.84
N HIS A 35 3.77 4.10 -11.51
CA HIS A 35 2.90 2.90 -11.52
C HIS A 35 2.11 2.68 -10.21
N ARG A 36 2.60 3.15 -9.04
CA ARG A 36 1.84 3.09 -7.78
C ARG A 36 0.55 3.90 -7.84
N LYS A 37 0.52 5.04 -8.54
CA LYS A 37 -0.67 5.90 -8.58
C LYS A 37 -1.91 5.19 -9.18
N LYS A 38 -1.73 4.30 -10.16
CA LYS A 38 -2.85 3.55 -10.77
C LYS A 38 -3.35 2.41 -9.87
N HIS A 39 -2.47 1.66 -9.20
CA HIS A 39 -2.90 0.56 -8.31
C HIS A 39 -3.33 1.01 -6.91
N ILE A 40 -2.79 2.12 -6.38
CA ILE A 40 -3.21 2.67 -5.07
C ILE A 40 -4.63 3.29 -5.16
N MET A 41 -5.06 3.72 -6.35
CA MET A 41 -6.34 4.38 -6.55
C MET A 41 -7.53 3.46 -6.24
N VAL A 42 -7.38 2.16 -6.47
CA VAL A 42 -8.42 1.16 -6.14
C VAL A 42 -8.37 0.77 -4.65
N MET A 43 -7.19 0.73 -4.04
CA MET A 43 -6.97 0.12 -2.72
C MET A 43 -7.21 1.03 -1.51
N SER A 44 -7.49 2.32 -1.71
CA SER A 44 -7.59 3.31 -0.61
C SER A 44 -8.90 4.10 -0.59
N ALA A 45 -9.90 3.69 -1.36
CA ALA A 45 -11.14 4.45 -1.49
C ALA A 45 -12.11 4.18 -0.31
N HIS A 46 -12.34 5.25 0.47
CA HIS A 46 -13.36 5.39 1.52
C HIS A 46 -14.76 4.93 1.05
N HIS A 47 -15.65 4.51 1.98
CA HIS A 47 -17.03 4.11 1.68
C HIS A 47 -17.77 5.12 0.77
N GLY A 48 -17.60 6.43 0.97
CA GLY A 48 -18.20 7.45 0.09
C GLY A 48 -17.33 7.83 -1.12
N ALA A 49 -16.02 7.98 -0.92
CA ALA A 49 -15.14 8.44 -1.98
C ALA A 49 -14.90 7.40 -3.09
N ALA A 50 -15.15 6.11 -2.84
CA ALA A 50 -15.12 5.07 -3.87
C ALA A 50 -16.32 5.16 -4.80
N ALA A 51 -17.52 5.22 -4.22
CA ALA A 51 -18.77 5.34 -4.96
C ALA A 51 -18.81 6.65 -5.75
N GLU A 52 -18.43 7.76 -5.12
CA GLU A 52 -18.44 9.08 -5.76
C GLU A 52 -17.44 9.17 -6.93
N ARG A 53 -16.24 8.61 -6.77
CA ARG A 53 -15.27 8.54 -7.87
C ARG A 53 -15.75 7.65 -9.01
N MET A 54 -16.36 6.51 -8.70
CA MET A 54 -16.91 5.61 -9.72
C MET A 54 -18.07 6.27 -10.46
N ARG A 55 -18.98 6.94 -9.74
CA ARG A 55 -20.08 7.73 -10.32
C ARG A 55 -19.56 8.82 -11.23
N LYS A 56 -18.61 9.63 -10.75
CA LYS A 56 -18.00 10.70 -11.54
C LYS A 56 -17.36 10.14 -12.82
N HIS A 57 -16.56 9.08 -12.68
CA HIS A 57 -15.89 8.46 -13.82
C HIS A 57 -16.88 7.90 -14.85
N LEU A 58 -17.91 7.16 -14.40
CA LEU A 58 -18.92 6.61 -15.30
C LEU A 58 -19.79 7.70 -15.94
N ARG A 59 -20.07 8.79 -15.22
CA ARG A 59 -20.78 9.93 -15.78
C ARG A 59 -19.97 10.63 -16.87
N GLU A 60 -18.67 10.79 -16.67
CA GLU A 60 -17.75 11.43 -17.64
C GLU A 60 -17.51 10.54 -18.87
N GLU A 61 -17.26 9.25 -18.68
CA GLU A 61 -16.91 8.32 -19.78
C GLU A 61 -18.13 7.86 -20.60
N LEU A 62 -19.31 7.80 -19.98
CA LEU A 62 -20.55 7.34 -20.64
C LEU A 62 -21.52 8.48 -20.94
N GLU A 63 -21.13 9.73 -20.65
CA GLU A 63 -21.94 10.94 -20.88
C GLU A 63 -23.38 10.81 -20.33
N LEU A 64 -23.51 10.29 -19.10
CA LEU A 64 -24.82 9.97 -18.53
C LEU A 64 -25.69 11.23 -18.35
N THR A 65 -26.95 11.15 -18.77
CA THR A 65 -27.95 12.18 -18.45
C THR A 65 -28.23 12.22 -16.94
N PRO A 66 -28.79 13.32 -16.40
CA PRO A 66 -29.13 13.40 -14.98
C PRO A 66 -30.02 12.24 -14.51
N GLU A 67 -31.03 11.88 -15.32
CA GLU A 67 -31.97 10.78 -15.04
C GLU A 67 -31.28 9.40 -15.05
N GLN A 68 -30.31 9.19 -15.96
CA GLN A 68 -29.52 7.96 -15.99
C GLN A 68 -28.57 7.87 -14.79
N ALA A 69 -27.92 8.98 -14.43
CA ALA A 69 -27.03 9.05 -13.28
C ALA A 69 -27.78 8.75 -11.97
N GLU A 70 -29.02 9.23 -11.83
CA GLU A 70 -29.88 8.95 -10.68
C GLU A 70 -30.22 7.46 -10.57
N LYS A 71 -30.53 6.80 -11.70
CA LYS A 71 -30.83 5.35 -11.73
C LYS A 71 -29.61 4.47 -11.47
N VAL A 72 -28.44 4.86 -11.97
CA VAL A 72 -27.20 4.09 -11.84
C VAL A 72 -26.54 4.30 -10.46
N GLY A 73 -26.83 5.42 -9.80
CA GLY A 73 -26.30 5.78 -8.50
C GLY A 73 -26.39 4.65 -7.46
N PRO A 74 -27.60 4.13 -7.14
CA PRO A 74 -27.78 3.06 -6.16
C PRO A 74 -27.05 1.77 -6.51
N ILE A 75 -26.91 1.44 -7.81
CA ILE A 75 -26.20 0.24 -8.28
C ILE A 75 -24.70 0.35 -7.93
N ILE A 76 -24.10 1.53 -8.15
CA ILE A 76 -22.71 1.79 -7.81
C ILE A 76 -22.48 1.74 -6.29
N GLU A 77 -23.39 2.31 -5.50
CA GLU A 77 -23.31 2.24 -4.03
C GLU A 77 -23.32 0.79 -3.54
N ALA A 78 -24.29 -0.01 -4.01
CA ALA A 78 -24.37 -1.42 -3.64
C ALA A 78 -23.11 -2.21 -4.05
N ALA A 79 -22.57 -1.96 -5.25
CA ALA A 79 -21.35 -2.59 -5.72
C ALA A 79 -20.14 -2.22 -4.86
N THR A 80 -19.98 -0.94 -4.52
CA THR A 80 -18.85 -0.48 -3.69
C THR A 80 -18.92 -1.01 -2.25
N ALA A 81 -20.12 -1.09 -1.67
CA ALA A 81 -20.34 -1.72 -0.37
C ALA A 81 -19.94 -3.20 -0.40
N SER A 82 -20.35 -3.94 -1.44
CA SER A 82 -20.03 -5.36 -1.61
C SER A 82 -18.53 -5.59 -1.77
N LEU A 83 -17.87 -4.81 -2.65
CA LEU A 83 -16.42 -4.86 -2.83
C LEU A 83 -15.66 -4.58 -1.53
N GLN A 84 -16.21 -3.75 -0.66
CA GLN A 84 -15.60 -3.44 0.60
C GLN A 84 -15.70 -4.59 1.60
N THR A 85 -16.85 -5.24 1.69
CA THR A 85 -17.03 -6.44 2.50
C THR A 85 -16.01 -7.50 2.07
N ILE A 86 -15.91 -7.76 0.76
CA ILE A 86 -14.91 -8.69 0.20
C ILE A 86 -13.50 -8.30 0.62
N ARG A 87 -13.15 -7.00 0.55
CA ARG A 87 -11.82 -6.52 0.95
C ARG A 87 -11.54 -6.77 2.43
N ARG A 88 -12.52 -6.55 3.32
CA ARG A 88 -12.35 -6.77 4.77
C ARG A 88 -12.15 -8.25 5.08
N GLU A 89 -12.98 -9.10 4.51
CA GLU A 89 -12.90 -10.56 4.68
C GLU A 89 -11.57 -11.10 4.13
N THR A 90 -11.21 -10.71 2.92
CA THR A 90 -9.94 -11.08 2.28
C THR A 90 -8.74 -10.58 3.09
N ALA A 91 -8.79 -9.34 3.58
CA ALA A 91 -7.72 -8.80 4.42
C ALA A 91 -7.58 -9.56 5.74
N SER A 92 -8.67 -10.06 6.33
CA SER A 92 -8.58 -10.94 7.49
C SER A 92 -7.92 -12.26 7.14
N ARG A 93 -8.45 -12.96 6.14
CA ARG A 93 -7.91 -14.24 5.67
C ARG A 93 -6.42 -14.18 5.35
N VAL A 94 -5.98 -13.13 4.65
CA VAL A 94 -4.57 -12.93 4.33
C VAL A 94 -3.71 -12.76 5.58
N ARG A 95 -4.20 -12.06 6.62
CA ARG A 95 -3.45 -11.94 7.89
C ARG A 95 -3.32 -13.30 8.57
N ASP A 96 -4.42 -14.03 8.66
CA ASP A 96 -4.48 -15.33 9.33
C ASP A 96 -3.52 -16.33 8.63
N THR A 97 -3.56 -16.40 7.30
CA THR A 97 -2.63 -17.22 6.51
C THR A 97 -1.16 -16.84 6.71
N MET A 98 -0.85 -15.54 6.81
CA MET A 98 0.54 -15.08 7.02
C MET A 98 1.03 -15.33 8.46
N GLU A 99 0.12 -15.30 9.43
CA GLU A 99 0.40 -15.66 10.81
C GLU A 99 0.71 -17.15 10.94
N GLU A 100 -0.16 -18.00 10.37
CA GLU A 100 0.01 -19.44 10.29
C GLU A 100 1.33 -19.81 9.59
N ALA A 101 1.59 -19.28 8.39
CA ALA A 101 2.80 -19.58 7.64
C ALA A 101 4.09 -19.27 8.44
N GLY A 102 4.12 -18.16 9.18
CA GLY A 102 5.31 -17.88 9.99
C GLY A 102 5.34 -18.63 11.32
N HIS A 103 4.23 -19.18 11.83
CA HIS A 103 4.25 -20.18 12.91
C HIS A 103 4.85 -21.49 12.41
N GLU A 104 4.46 -21.96 11.23
CA GLU A 104 5.01 -23.16 10.60
C GLU A 104 6.49 -23.01 10.26
N MET A 105 6.93 -21.83 9.80
CA MET A 105 8.35 -21.59 9.51
C MET A 105 9.21 -21.50 10.78
N SER A 106 8.67 -21.03 11.91
CA SER A 106 9.46 -20.68 13.10
C SER A 106 10.36 -21.82 13.62
N PRO A 107 9.92 -23.10 13.70
CA PRO A 107 10.76 -24.21 14.15
C PRO A 107 11.96 -24.50 13.24
N HIS A 108 11.93 -24.08 11.98
CA HIS A 108 12.99 -24.31 11.00
C HIS A 108 14.05 -23.21 10.96
N LEU A 109 13.88 -22.16 11.78
CA LEU A 109 14.75 -21.00 11.82
C LEU A 109 15.68 -21.02 13.02
N THR A 110 16.87 -20.44 12.86
CA THR A 110 17.76 -20.18 13.99
C THR A 110 17.16 -19.10 14.91
N PRO A 111 17.58 -19.01 16.19
CA PRO A 111 17.08 -17.97 17.11
C PRO A 111 17.22 -16.54 16.55
N GLU A 112 18.33 -16.25 15.86
CA GLU A 112 18.56 -14.94 15.23
C GLU A 112 17.56 -14.68 14.08
N GLN A 113 17.25 -15.71 13.29
CA GLN A 113 16.27 -15.62 12.20
C GLN A 113 14.84 -15.48 12.72
N GLN A 114 14.49 -16.14 13.82
CA GLN A 114 13.19 -15.98 14.50
C GLN A 114 13.01 -14.55 14.99
N ALA A 115 14.03 -13.97 15.65
CA ALA A 115 14.00 -12.58 16.07
C ALA A 115 13.83 -11.63 14.86
N LYS A 116 14.48 -11.92 13.72
CA LYS A 116 14.31 -11.14 12.50
C LYS A 116 12.91 -11.25 11.91
N LEU A 117 12.32 -12.45 11.89
CA LEU A 117 10.96 -12.70 11.42
C LEU A 117 9.95 -11.92 12.27
N GLN A 118 10.12 -11.92 13.59
CA GLN A 118 9.28 -11.15 14.50
C GLN A 118 9.36 -9.64 14.23
N GLN A 119 10.56 -9.11 14.03
CA GLN A 119 10.74 -7.69 13.68
C GLN A 119 10.04 -7.33 12.37
N LEU A 120 10.12 -8.19 11.34
CA LEU A 120 9.45 -7.97 10.06
C LEU A 120 7.92 -7.98 10.21
N ARG A 121 7.38 -8.86 11.04
CA ARG A 121 5.94 -8.93 11.36
C ARG A 121 5.46 -7.64 12.04
N GLU A 122 6.19 -7.16 13.03
CA GLU A 122 5.87 -5.92 13.75
C GLU A 122 5.91 -4.70 12.83
N GLN A 123 6.95 -4.59 11.99
CA GLN A 123 7.04 -3.53 10.99
C GLN A 123 5.85 -3.56 10.02
N HIS A 124 5.48 -4.75 9.54
CA HIS A 124 4.33 -4.90 8.67
C HIS A 124 3.03 -4.46 9.36
N GLN A 125 2.79 -4.91 10.59
CA GLN A 125 1.63 -4.51 11.38
C GLN A 125 1.60 -2.99 11.64
N GLN A 126 2.75 -2.38 11.94
CA GLN A 126 2.87 -0.94 12.13
C GLN A 126 2.56 -0.18 10.84
N HIS A 127 3.04 -0.64 9.69
CA HIS A 127 2.71 -0.06 8.39
C HIS A 127 1.21 -0.15 8.07
N LEU A 128 0.57 -1.27 8.38
CA LEU A 128 -0.89 -1.43 8.23
C LEU A 128 -1.67 -0.52 9.18
N ARG A 129 -1.23 -0.40 10.44
CA ARG A 129 -1.80 0.54 11.42
C ARG A 129 -1.66 1.98 10.99
N MET A 130 -0.48 2.39 10.51
CA MET A 130 -0.25 3.74 9.98
C MET A 130 -1.09 4.04 8.75
N ARG A 131 -1.30 3.06 7.86
CA ARG A 131 -2.24 3.22 6.73
C ARG A 131 -3.68 3.41 7.19
N ARG A 132 -4.08 2.76 8.29
CA ARG A 132 -5.39 2.96 8.92
C ARG A 132 -5.50 4.33 9.60
N PHE A 133 -4.41 4.82 10.20
CA PHE A 133 -4.31 6.12 10.88
C PHE A 133 -4.13 7.33 9.95
N ARG A 134 -3.63 7.14 8.72
CA ARG A 134 -3.48 8.21 7.72
C ARG A 134 -4.78 8.56 6.98
N GLY A 135 -5.92 8.03 7.41
CA GLY A 135 -7.19 8.77 7.42
C GLY A 135 -7.48 9.10 8.88
N PRO A 136 -7.74 10.37 9.27
CA PRO A 136 -8.65 11.31 8.60
C PRO A 136 -8.06 12.73 8.40
N LEU A 137 -8.42 13.40 7.30
CA LEU A 137 -8.36 14.88 7.23
C LEU A 137 -9.78 15.40 7.08
N ARG A 138 -10.30 15.85 8.24
CA ARG A 138 -11.25 16.93 8.46
C ARG A 138 -12.42 17.00 7.48
N ASP A 139 -13.57 16.50 7.94
CA ASP A 139 -14.82 17.21 7.66
C ASP A 139 -14.57 18.69 7.95
N HIS A 140 -14.64 19.52 6.91
CA HIS A 140 -14.89 20.92 7.08
C HIS A 140 -16.31 21.00 7.65
N ALA A 141 -16.41 20.95 8.98
CA ALA A 141 -17.56 21.45 9.68
C ALA A 141 -17.72 22.91 9.25
N GLN A 142 -18.59 23.13 8.28
CA GLN A 142 -19.12 24.42 7.94
C GLN A 142 -19.81 24.93 9.21
N PRO A 143 -19.39 26.06 9.79
CA PRO A 143 -20.07 26.59 10.97
C PRO A 143 -21.53 26.87 10.58
N PRO A 144 -22.49 26.68 11.49
CA PRO A 144 -23.87 27.02 11.21
C PRO A 144 -23.95 28.52 10.94
N ASP A 145 -24.48 28.87 9.77
CA ASP A 145 -24.80 30.25 9.42
C ASP A 145 -25.69 30.83 10.53
N SER A 146 -25.23 31.93 11.14
CA SER A 146 -25.97 32.71 12.14
C SER A 146 -26.72 33.82 11.43
#